data_AF-A0AA35Y6U8-F1
#
_entry.id   AF-A0AA35Y6U8-F1
#
_cell.length_a   1.000
_cell.length_b   1.000
_cell.length_c   1.000
_cell.angle_alpha   90.00
_cell.angle_beta   90.00
_cell.angle_gamma   90.00
#
_symmetry.space_group_name_H-M   'P 1'
#
loop_
_entity.id
_entity.type
_entity.pdbx_description
1 polymer ?
#
loop_
_entity_poly.entity_id
_entity_poly.type
_entity_poly.pdbx_seq_one_letter_code
_entity_poly.pdbx_strand_id
1 'polypeptide(L)'
;MGLKVSLTVQTEDFINVQIKGFQGANHVLYKFTLADLPFLNPFDWILLFNIVVKDMKKYEPIYEHLKRMIKCYILEIAKMDVEIAYVLKKRPFFKPFDLPEDIQHLNG
;
A
#
# COMPACT_ATOMS: atom_id res chain seq x y z
N MET A 1 18.12 -6.00 0.29
CA MET A 1 17.68 -5.50 -1.03
C MET A 1 18.45 -4.23 -1.31
N GLY A 2 19.14 -4.15 -2.46
CA GLY A 2 19.88 -2.98 -2.91
C GLY A 2 19.13 -2.31 -4.07
N LEU A 3 19.28 -0.99 -4.22
CA LEU A 3 18.62 -0.21 -5.26
C LEU A 3 19.67 0.45 -6.15
N LYS A 4 19.55 0.26 -7.47
CA LYS A 4 20.32 1.02 -8.46
C LYS A 4 19.34 1.74 -9.39
N VAL A 5 19.39 3.06 -9.37
CA VAL A 5 18.67 3.87 -10.36
C VAL A 5 19.43 3.78 -11.67
N SER A 6 18.74 3.34 -12.71
CA SER A 6 19.39 2.86 -13.93
C SER A 6 19.43 3.89 -15.03
N LEU A 7 18.40 4.74 -15.15
CA LEU A 7 18.26 5.81 -16.13
C LEU A 7 16.98 6.61 -15.83
N THR A 8 17.02 7.92 -16.06
CA THR A 8 15.81 8.72 -16.28
C THR A 8 15.34 8.47 -17.70
N VAL A 9 14.14 7.91 -17.86
CA VAL A 9 13.46 7.79 -19.14
C VAL A 9 12.59 9.04 -19.29
N GLN A 10 12.98 9.95 -20.18
CA GLN A 10 12.09 11.03 -20.58
C GLN A 10 10.98 10.45 -21.45
N THR A 11 9.77 10.49 -20.93
CA THR A 11 8.53 10.40 -21.71
C THR A 11 8.04 11.82 -21.98
N GLU A 12 7.25 12.02 -23.04
CA GLU A 12 6.91 13.34 -23.61
C GLU A 12 6.46 14.38 -22.56
N ASP A 13 5.73 13.94 -21.53
CA ASP A 13 5.15 14.82 -20.50
C ASP A 13 5.73 14.65 -19.07
N PHE A 14 6.59 13.66 -18.83
CA PHE A 14 7.12 13.39 -17.48
C PHE A 14 8.46 12.66 -17.43
N ILE A 15 9.25 12.94 -16.39
CA ILE A 15 10.49 12.19 -16.10
C ILE A 15 10.10 10.88 -15.41
N ASN A 16 10.13 9.79 -16.16
CA ASN A 16 9.90 8.46 -15.61
C ASN A 16 11.23 7.82 -15.20
N VAL A 17 11.47 7.65 -13.90
CA VAL A 17 12.73 7.06 -13.41
C VAL A 17 12.64 5.54 -13.50
N GLN A 18 13.53 4.90 -14.25
CA GLN A 18 13.64 3.45 -14.24
C GLN A 18 14.52 3.00 -13.06
N ILE A 19 13.91 2.17 -12.21
CA ILE A 19 14.49 1.65 -10.99
C ILE A 19 14.79 0.17 -11.18
N LYS A 20 16.01 -0.24 -10.82
CA LYS A 20 16.40 -1.66 -10.74
C LYS A 20 16.60 -2.04 -9.28
N GLY A 21 15.78 -2.98 -8.82
CA GLY A 21 15.91 -3.61 -7.50
C GLY A 21 16.80 -4.85 -7.58
N PHE A 22 17.65 -5.03 -6.59
CA PHE A 22 18.55 -6.18 -6.45
C PHE A 22 18.29 -6.90 -5.13
N GLN A 23 18.22 -8.22 -5.16
CA GLN A 23 18.26 -9.06 -3.96
C GLN A 23 19.54 -9.90 -4.01
N GLY A 24 20.37 -9.82 -2.97
CA GLY A 24 21.65 -10.54 -2.93
C GLY A 24 22.71 -9.99 -3.90
N ALA A 25 23.65 -10.85 -4.29
CA ALA A 25 24.95 -10.45 -4.80
C ALA A 25 25.00 -9.95 -6.26
N ASN A 26 23.99 -10.14 -7.12
CA ASN A 26 23.91 -9.51 -8.47
C ASN A 26 22.65 -9.84 -9.29
N HIS A 27 21.60 -10.47 -8.74
CA HIS A 27 20.40 -10.74 -9.51
C HIS A 27 19.47 -9.51 -9.51
N VAL A 28 19.28 -8.91 -10.69
CA VAL A 28 18.24 -7.89 -10.92
C VAL A 28 16.90 -8.59 -10.77
N LEU A 29 16.19 -8.30 -9.68
CA LEU A 29 14.90 -8.95 -9.42
C LEU A 29 13.77 -8.25 -10.18
N TYR A 30 13.80 -6.92 -10.27
CA TYR A 30 12.72 -6.13 -10.86
C TYR A 30 13.23 -4.85 -11.54
N LYS A 31 12.69 -4.57 -12.73
CA LYS A 31 12.75 -3.28 -13.42
C LYS A 31 11.35 -2.68 -13.38
N PHE A 32 11.21 -1.51 -12.78
CA PHE A 32 9.94 -0.78 -12.77
C PHE A 32 10.21 0.70 -12.90
N THR A 33 9.18 1.44 -13.26
CA THR A 33 9.22 2.89 -13.43
C THR A 33 8.34 3.57 -12.39
N LEU A 34 8.42 4.90 -12.25
CA LEU A 34 7.54 5.62 -11.31
C LEU A 34 6.06 5.47 -11.68
N ALA A 35 5.76 5.40 -12.97
CA ALA A 35 4.40 5.14 -13.46
C ALA A 35 3.88 3.74 -13.08
N ASP A 36 4.78 2.78 -12.84
CA ASP A 36 4.40 1.42 -12.44
C ASP A 36 4.11 1.31 -10.94
N LEU A 37 4.59 2.27 -10.14
CA LEU A 37 4.47 2.23 -8.67
C LEU A 37 3.03 2.04 -8.19
N PRO A 38 2.00 2.75 -8.70
CA PRO A 38 0.62 2.58 -8.26
C PRO A 38 0.07 1.16 -8.42
N PHE A 39 0.66 0.35 -9.30
CA PHE A 39 0.24 -1.03 -9.54
C PHE A 39 0.96 -2.06 -8.65
N LEU A 40 1.96 -1.64 -7.86
CA LEU A 40 2.64 -2.49 -6.89
C LEU A 40 1.84 -2.60 -5.59
N ASN A 41 2.16 -3.61 -4.78
CA ASN A 41 1.57 -3.76 -3.46
C ASN A 41 2.01 -2.59 -2.55
N PRO A 42 1.12 -2.01 -1.73
CA PRO A 42 1.48 -0.99 -0.74
C PRO A 42 2.64 -1.38 0.19
N PHE A 43 2.81 -2.67 0.49
CA PHE A 43 3.95 -3.20 1.23
C PHE A 43 5.28 -2.93 0.52
N ASP A 44 5.32 -3.11 -0.80
CA ASP A 44 6.51 -2.85 -1.62
C ASP A 44 6.84 -1.36 -1.64
N TRP A 45 5.83 -0.48 -1.61
CA TRP A 45 6.04 0.97 -1.50
C TRP A 45 6.76 1.32 -0.20
N ILE A 46 6.33 0.75 0.93
CA ILE A 46 6.95 0.97 2.24
C ILE A 46 8.38 0.44 2.27
N LEU A 47 8.61 -0.74 1.71
CA LEU A 47 9.95 -1.33 1.62
C LEU A 47 10.89 -0.45 0.78
N LEU A 48 10.43 0.02 -0.38
CA LEU A 48 11.18 0.93 -1.25
C LEU A 48 11.44 2.27 -0.56
N PHE A 49 10.44 2.83 0.13
CA PHE A 49 10.58 4.06 0.90
C PHE A 49 11.68 3.92 1.96
N ASN A 50 11.70 2.82 2.70
CA ASN A 50 12.74 2.53 3.71
C ASN A 50 14.16 2.36 3.15
N ILE A 51 14.29 2.02 1.87
CA ILE A 51 15.60 1.97 1.21
C ILE A 51 16.00 3.37 0.75
N VAL A 52 15.08 4.07 0.10
CA VAL A 52 15.28 5.42 -0.46
C VAL A 52 15.57 6.45 0.63
N VAL A 53 14.94 6.33 1.80
CA VAL A 53 15.10 7.25 2.94
C VAL A 53 16.54 7.27 3.50
N LYS A 54 17.32 6.21 3.26
CA LYS A 54 18.72 6.13 3.72
C LYS A 54 19.65 7.06 2.95
N ASP A 55 19.27 7.46 1.73
CA ASP A 55 20.03 8.37 0.87
C ASP A 55 19.06 9.28 0.10
N MET A 56 18.27 10.07 0.85
CA MET A 56 17.19 10.88 0.29
C MET A 56 17.66 11.85 -0.80
N LYS A 57 18.85 12.46 -0.63
CA LYS A 57 19.38 13.44 -1.60
C LYS A 57 19.64 12.80 -2.96
N LYS A 58 20.13 11.57 -2.98
CA LYS A 58 20.42 10.83 -4.22
C LYS A 58 19.15 10.39 -4.95
N TYR A 59 18.07 10.16 -4.21
CA TYR A 59 16.83 9.54 -4.73
C TYR A 59 15.60 10.45 -4.56
N GLU A 60 15.82 11.76 -4.49
CA GLU A 60 14.79 12.76 -4.11
C GLU A 60 13.48 12.66 -4.93
N PRO A 61 13.51 12.48 -6.27
CA PRO A 61 12.27 12.32 -7.05
C PRO A 61 11.47 11.08 -6.67
N ILE A 62 12.16 9.97 -6.37
CA ILE A 62 11.54 8.69 -5.98
C ILE A 62 10.98 8.81 -4.57
N TYR A 63 11.74 9.44 -3.67
CA TYR A 63 11.34 9.70 -2.30
C TYR A 63 10.04 10.52 -2.23
N GLU A 64 10.00 11.66 -2.93
CA GLU A 64 8.82 12.53 -2.92
C GLU A 64 7.61 11.88 -3.58
N HIS A 65 7.80 11.08 -4.63
CA HIS A 65 6.71 10.34 -5.25
C HIS A 65 6.14 9.26 -4.29
N LEU A 66 6.98 8.41 -3.71
CA LEU A 66 6.57 7.38 -2.75
C LEU A 66 5.88 7.98 -1.52
N LYS A 67 6.42 9.10 -1.00
CA LYS A 67 5.85 9.83 0.13
C LYS A 67 4.43 10.33 -0.17
N ARG A 68 4.18 10.85 -1.39
CA ARG A 68 2.84 11.26 -1.82
C ARG A 68 1.90 10.06 -1.91
N MET A 69 2.33 8.99 -2.57
CA MET A 69 1.53 7.78 -2.72
C MET A 69 1.12 7.18 -1.37
N ILE A 70 2.07 7.01 -0.44
CA ILE A 70 1.80 6.47 0.90
C ILE A 70 0.80 7.34 1.65
N LYS A 71 0.94 8.67 1.58
CA LYS A 71 -0.02 9.59 2.21
C LYS A 71 -1.42 9.47 1.60
N CYS A 72 -1.52 9.42 0.28
CA CYS A 72 -2.80 9.24 -0.41
C CYS A 72 -3.47 7.91 -0.01
N TYR A 73 -2.70 6.82 0.02
CA TYR A 73 -3.20 5.51 0.44
C TYR A 73 -3.73 5.52 1.87
N ILE A 74 -2.99 6.09 2.83
CA ILE A 74 -3.44 6.20 4.23
C ILE A 74 -4.77 6.98 4.31
N LEU A 75 -4.91 8.07 3.55
CA LEU A 75 -6.14 8.86 3.52
C LEU A 75 -7.32 8.09 2.90
N GLU A 76 -7.08 7.30 1.85
CA GLU A 76 -8.12 6.47 1.22
C GLU A 76 -8.61 5.38 2.16
N ILE A 77 -7.70 4.66 2.82
CA ILE A 77 -8.05 3.65 3.83
C ILE A 77 -8.83 4.27 4.99
N ALA A 78 -8.39 5.43 5.50
CA ALA A 78 -9.10 6.12 6.58
C ALA A 78 -10.53 6.54 6.17
N LYS A 79 -10.73 6.95 4.90
CA LYS A 79 -12.09 7.25 4.38
C LYS A 79 -12.95 5.99 4.32
N MET A 80 -12.38 4.87 3.86
CA MET A 80 -13.09 3.58 3.84
C MET A 80 -13.48 3.14 5.25
N ASP A 81 -12.60 3.30 6.25
CA ASP A 81 -12.90 2.96 7.65
C ASP A 81 -14.09 3.77 8.18
N VAL A 82 -14.15 5.07 7.87
CA VAL A 82 -15.28 5.94 8.25
C VAL A 82 -16.57 5.49 7.57
N GLU A 83 -16.52 5.14 6.29
CA GLU A 83 -17.67 4.66 5.53
C GLU A 83 -18.20 3.33 6.09
N ILE A 84 -17.31 2.38 6.38
CA ILE A 84 -17.65 1.10 7.02
C ILE A 84 -18.32 1.36 8.38
N ALA A 85 -17.72 2.21 9.22
CA ALA A 85 -18.28 2.55 10.53
C ALA A 85 -19.68 3.18 10.41
N TYR A 86 -19.88 4.05 9.42
CA TYR A 86 -21.16 4.67 9.14
C TYR A 86 -22.23 3.65 8.71
N VAL A 87 -21.88 2.72 7.81
CA VAL A 87 -22.77 1.65 7.37
C VAL A 87 -23.13 0.71 8.53
N LEU A 88 -22.16 0.34 9.36
CA LEU A 88 -22.37 -0.51 10.54
C LEU A 88 -23.30 0.16 11.56
N LYS A 89 -23.17 1.48 11.78
CA LYS A 89 -24.09 2.25 12.63
C LYS A 89 -25.52 2.33 12.09
N LYS A 90 -25.69 2.31 10.77
CA LYS A 90 -26.99 2.39 10.10
C LYS A 90 -27.74 1.07 10.04
N ARG A 91 -27.04 -0.07 10.11
CA ARG A 91 -27.70 -1.37 10.17
C ARG A 91 -28.36 -1.52 11.55
N PRO A 92 -29.66 -1.86 11.63
CA PRO A 92 -30.23 -2.21 12.92
C PRO A 92 -29.42 -3.37 13.47
N PHE A 93 -29.04 -3.29 14.76
CA PHE A 93 -28.57 -4.47 15.49
C PHE A 93 -29.55 -5.58 15.17
N PHE A 94 -29.08 -6.67 14.53
CA PHE A 94 -29.88 -7.88 14.47
C PHE A 94 -30.28 -8.16 15.91
N LYS A 95 -31.59 -8.10 16.20
CA LYS A 95 -32.08 -8.62 17.47
C LYS A 95 -31.51 -10.03 17.57
N PRO A 96 -30.89 -10.40 18.70
CA PRO A 96 -30.52 -11.80 18.90
C PRO A 96 -31.77 -12.61 18.57
N PHE A 97 -31.64 -13.54 17.63
CA PHE A 97 -32.73 -14.45 17.31
C PHE A 97 -33.14 -15.11 18.62
N ASP A 98 -34.44 -15.19 18.90
CA ASP A 98 -34.92 -16.02 20.00
C ASP A 98 -34.38 -17.42 19.73
N LEU A 99 -33.54 -17.92 20.64
CA LEU A 99 -33.00 -19.27 20.55
C LEU A 99 -34.21 -20.23 20.48
N PRO A 100 -34.26 -21.14 19.50
CA PRO A 100 -35.29 -22.18 19.45
C PRO A 100 -35.41 -22.84 20.82
N GLU A 101 -36.64 -23.07 21.29
CA GLU A 101 -36.93 -23.65 22.62
C GLU A 101 -36.12 -24.94 22.87
N ASP A 102 -35.84 -25.68 21.80
CA ASP A 102 -35.05 -26.90 21.71
C ASP A 102 -33.63 -26.78 22.32
N ILE A 103 -33.05 -25.58 22.34
CA ILE A 103 -31.69 -25.32 22.86
C ILE A 103 -31.72 -24.91 24.34
N GLN A 104 -32.86 -24.43 24.85
CA GLN A 104 -32.99 -23.94 26.23
C GLN A 104 -32.96 -25.07 27.28
N HIS A 105 -33.21 -26.31 26.86
CA HIS A 105 -33.26 -27.48 27.75
C HIS A 105 -31.93 -28.19 27.99
N LEU A 106 -30.81 -27.72 27.40
CA LEU A 106 -29.50 -28.35 27.53
C LEU A 106 -28.69 -27.91 28.77
N ASN A 107 -29.22 -26.99 29.59
CA ASN A 107 -28.60 -26.52 30.84
C ASN A 107 -29.44 -26.86 32.09
N GLY A 108 -29.99 -28.09 32.13
CA GLY A 108 -30.62 -28.67 33.32
C GLY A 108 -29.67 -29.59 34.08
#